data_AF-A0A3D3HWD6-F1
#
_entry.id   AF-A0A3D3HWD6-F1
#
_cell.length_a   1.000
_cell.length_b   1.000
_cell.length_c   1.000
_cell.angle_alpha   90.00
_cell.angle_beta   90.00
_cell.angle_gamma   90.00
#
_symmetry.space_group_name_H-M   'P 1'
#
loop_
_entity.id
_entity.type
_entity.pdbx_description
1 polymer ?
#
loop_
_entity_poly.entity_id
_entity_poly.type
_entity_poly.pdbx_seq_one_letter_code
_entity_poly.pdbx_strand_id
1 'polypeptide(L)'
;MIEKMWEILTTLTEESRQAALSKCVELGLDQNRGVVSLDESFINLNAARHILMDAIEQNKLIQLPITVQKVLVANLEAISKFQTGLIAGTDEVLNLVNAIEQLNTAIWQYGLHNLSEEVLGYQSKLNQLKNLELEAREHNQVLNEGLQLKEKIEQLLADASNQSDLIQRAAVSANESASGTNKELTNILDASQKASALLTTIQQNEVASTQQLAATNKSNAEIASLEKKIVEFFGNIDEYKEKMSGTADNAKKSVQENNDATSELISTLKELEGQIKEQIQKATGHSLFHSFQTRQDSLSGSKVHWIYALVALIFATLGLTIYVINTTTDINAAFFLKLSMSIPLIFAITFCTVQYSRERRLEEEYAFKSNISISLIPYQELVEKLVDKNQLEERQRYAAFIMDAITKVFTSPTEKIFDNGEKRHNKSGDETIKQLGSTIQTVVETVAKAIK
;
A
#
# COMPACT_ATOMS: atom_id res chain seq x y z
N MET A 1 32.23 109.77 -107.28
CA MET A 1 31.71 108.38 -107.39
C MET A 1 32.53 107.43 -106.54
N ILE A 2 33.85 107.40 -106.67
CA ILE A 2 34.73 106.58 -105.81
C ILE A 2 34.55 106.86 -104.32
N GLU A 3 34.58 108.14 -103.89
CA GLU A 3 34.35 108.52 -102.48
C GLU A 3 32.99 108.03 -101.95
N LYS A 4 31.95 108.12 -102.78
CA LYS A 4 30.61 107.63 -102.43
C LYS A 4 30.54 106.10 -102.32
N MET A 5 31.26 105.37 -103.18
CA MET A 5 31.38 103.91 -103.04
C MET A 5 32.11 103.54 -101.74
N TRP A 6 33.19 104.25 -101.44
CA TRP A 6 33.96 104.04 -100.22
C TRP A 6 33.11 104.26 -98.96
N GLU A 7 32.36 105.38 -98.92
CA GLU A 7 31.44 105.69 -97.84
C GLU A 7 30.37 104.60 -97.65
N ILE A 8 29.80 104.07 -98.72
CA ILE A 8 28.81 102.99 -98.61
C ILE A 8 29.48 101.69 -98.13
N LEU A 9 30.61 101.30 -98.71
CA LEU A 9 31.31 100.06 -98.36
C LEU A 9 31.76 100.01 -96.89
N THR A 10 32.07 101.16 -96.27
CA THR A 10 32.41 101.21 -94.84
C THR A 10 31.19 101.05 -93.93
N THR A 11 29.97 101.27 -94.43
CA THR A 11 28.72 101.01 -93.68
C THR A 11 28.23 99.56 -93.76
N LEU A 12 28.65 98.82 -94.79
CA LEU A 12 28.30 97.41 -95.01
C LEU A 12 29.20 96.47 -94.20
N THR A 13 29.22 96.64 -92.87
CA THR A 13 30.07 95.84 -91.95
C THR A 13 29.39 94.54 -91.51
N GLU A 14 30.16 93.65 -90.88
CA GLU A 14 29.61 92.42 -90.30
C GLU A 14 28.54 92.71 -89.23
N GLU A 15 28.70 93.77 -88.44
CA GLU A 15 27.70 94.18 -87.45
C GLU A 15 26.39 94.61 -88.12
N SER A 16 26.47 95.35 -89.22
CA SER A 16 25.28 95.78 -89.99
C SER A 16 24.53 94.58 -90.59
N ARG A 17 25.24 93.52 -90.99
CA ARG A 17 24.65 92.28 -91.51
C ARG A 17 23.97 91.49 -90.41
N GLN A 18 24.66 91.31 -89.28
CA GLN A 18 24.11 90.59 -88.13
C GLN A 18 22.86 91.28 -87.59
N ALA A 19 22.83 92.63 -87.59
CA ALA A 19 21.65 93.40 -87.26
C ALA A 19 20.48 93.12 -88.24
N ALA A 20 20.76 93.04 -89.55
CA ALA A 20 19.75 92.73 -90.55
C ALA A 20 19.21 91.29 -90.42
N LEU A 21 20.08 90.30 -90.20
CA LEU A 21 19.71 88.89 -89.98
C LEU A 21 18.89 88.71 -88.70
N SER A 22 19.33 89.33 -87.60
CA SER A 22 18.60 89.32 -86.34
C SER A 22 17.20 89.91 -86.49
N LYS A 23 17.06 91.01 -87.24
CA LYS A 23 15.75 91.62 -87.51
C LYS A 23 14.85 90.74 -88.39
N CYS A 24 15.42 89.99 -89.33
CA CYS A 24 14.67 89.01 -90.13
C CYS A 24 14.10 87.89 -89.24
N VAL A 25 14.92 87.37 -88.32
CA VAL A 25 14.48 86.36 -87.34
C VAL A 25 13.39 86.90 -86.42
N GLU A 26 13.54 88.14 -85.91
CA GLU A 26 12.55 88.79 -85.06
C GLU A 26 11.18 88.94 -85.74
N LEU A 27 11.18 89.31 -87.02
CA LEU A 27 9.95 89.54 -87.81
C LEU A 27 9.39 88.28 -88.47
N GLY A 28 10.06 87.13 -88.33
CA GLY A 28 9.65 85.88 -88.95
C GLY A 28 9.70 85.88 -90.49
N LEU A 29 10.59 86.69 -91.08
CA LEU A 29 10.76 86.76 -92.54
C LEU A 29 11.51 85.53 -93.06
N ASP A 30 11.06 84.97 -94.18
CA ASP A 30 11.74 83.83 -94.82
C ASP A 30 13.04 84.29 -95.52
N GLN A 31 14.16 83.85 -94.95
CA GLN A 31 15.53 84.18 -95.37
C GLN A 31 15.96 83.45 -96.65
N ASN A 32 15.16 82.49 -97.14
CA ASN A 32 15.45 81.70 -98.34
C ASN A 32 14.58 82.11 -99.54
N ARG A 33 13.89 83.26 -99.47
CA ARG A 33 13.02 83.75 -100.57
C ARG A 33 13.75 84.12 -101.86
N GLY A 34 15.05 84.39 -101.78
CA GLY A 34 15.88 84.76 -102.92
C GLY A 34 16.35 83.55 -103.74
N VAL A 35 17.07 83.83 -104.84
CA VAL A 35 17.75 82.79 -105.65
C VAL A 35 18.82 82.07 -104.81
N VAL A 36 19.38 82.78 -103.85
CA VAL A 36 20.36 82.34 -102.87
C VAL A 36 19.84 82.73 -101.48
N SER A 37 20.20 81.99 -100.43
CA SER A 37 19.82 82.34 -99.06
C SER A 37 20.44 83.68 -98.65
N LEU A 38 19.76 84.41 -97.78
CA LEU A 38 20.26 85.71 -97.30
C LEU A 38 21.65 85.61 -96.66
N ASP A 39 21.92 84.54 -95.91
CA ASP A 39 23.23 84.26 -95.32
C ASP A 39 24.33 84.09 -96.39
N GLU A 40 24.06 83.30 -97.41
CA GLU A 40 25.02 83.06 -98.50
C GLU A 40 25.21 84.33 -99.36
N SER A 41 24.14 85.09 -99.62
CA SER A 41 24.26 86.40 -100.25
C SER A 41 25.10 87.36 -99.40
N PHE A 42 24.98 87.36 -98.08
CA PHE A 42 25.85 88.18 -97.25
C PHE A 42 27.33 87.75 -97.34
N ILE A 43 27.64 86.45 -97.45
CA ILE A 43 29.00 85.97 -97.72
C ILE A 43 29.51 86.55 -99.06
N ASN A 44 28.70 86.49 -100.11
CA ASN A 44 29.02 87.10 -101.42
C ASN A 44 29.23 88.61 -101.33
N LEU A 45 28.39 89.31 -100.56
CA LEU A 45 28.52 90.75 -100.33
C LEU A 45 29.85 91.09 -99.64
N ASN A 46 30.32 90.26 -98.70
CA ASN A 46 31.58 90.51 -98.02
C ASN A 46 32.78 90.33 -98.98
N ALA A 47 32.78 89.28 -99.78
CA ALA A 47 33.78 89.10 -100.83
C ALA A 47 33.77 90.27 -101.83
N ALA A 48 32.59 90.67 -102.30
CA ALA A 48 32.38 91.83 -103.17
C ALA A 48 32.91 93.13 -102.55
N ARG A 49 32.62 93.35 -101.26
CA ARG A 49 33.10 94.52 -100.50
C ARG A 49 34.62 94.55 -100.44
N HIS A 50 35.26 93.43 -100.11
CA HIS A 50 36.71 93.34 -100.04
C HIS A 50 37.37 93.65 -101.40
N ILE A 51 36.87 93.07 -102.49
CA ILE A 51 37.39 93.32 -103.85
C ILE A 51 37.26 94.80 -104.21
N LEU A 52 36.11 95.40 -103.93
CA LEU A 52 35.88 96.82 -104.25
C LEU A 52 36.71 97.75 -103.37
N MET A 53 36.86 97.46 -102.08
CA MET A 53 37.72 98.24 -101.18
C MET A 53 39.19 98.18 -101.63
N ASP A 54 39.72 96.97 -101.89
CA ASP A 54 41.09 96.77 -102.39
C ASP A 54 41.32 97.52 -103.72
N ALA A 55 40.36 97.43 -104.65
CA ALA A 55 40.45 98.14 -105.92
C ALA A 55 40.35 99.68 -105.78
N ILE A 56 39.68 100.20 -104.74
CA ILE A 56 39.68 101.65 -104.42
C ILE A 56 41.03 102.05 -103.84
N GLU A 57 41.54 101.32 -102.84
CA GLU A 57 42.82 101.59 -102.17
C GLU A 57 43.99 101.58 -103.17
N GLN A 58 43.98 100.65 -104.11
CA GLN A 58 44.99 100.54 -105.15
C GLN A 58 44.82 101.54 -106.31
N ASN A 59 43.87 102.48 -106.23
CA ASN A 59 43.54 103.44 -107.30
C ASN A 59 43.25 102.78 -108.66
N LYS A 60 42.73 101.54 -108.65
CA LYS A 60 42.36 100.79 -109.85
C LYS A 60 40.93 101.11 -110.29
N LEU A 61 40.02 101.34 -109.35
CA LEU A 61 38.61 101.65 -109.63
C LEU A 61 38.39 103.02 -110.32
N ILE A 62 39.26 104.00 -110.09
CA ILE A 62 39.19 105.32 -110.76
C ILE A 62 39.46 105.24 -112.27
N GLN A 63 40.14 104.19 -112.72
CA GLN A 63 40.51 103.98 -114.12
C GLN A 63 39.35 103.37 -114.94
N LEU A 64 38.29 102.88 -114.29
CA LEU A 64 37.13 102.31 -114.96
C LEU A 64 36.26 103.39 -115.63
N PRO A 65 35.56 103.08 -116.73
CA PRO A 65 34.61 103.99 -117.34
C PRO A 65 33.60 104.53 -116.32
N ILE A 66 33.27 105.82 -116.41
CA ILE A 66 32.30 106.50 -115.54
C ILE A 66 30.96 105.73 -115.48
N THR A 67 30.53 105.14 -116.60
CA THR A 67 29.31 104.32 -116.67
C THR A 67 29.38 103.09 -115.75
N VAL A 68 30.53 102.42 -115.67
CA VAL A 68 30.76 101.26 -114.79
C VAL A 68 30.78 101.71 -113.34
N GLN A 69 31.49 102.80 -113.02
CA GLN A 69 31.48 103.37 -111.67
C GLN A 69 30.06 103.75 -111.23
N LYS A 70 29.24 104.28 -112.14
CA LYS A 70 27.84 104.63 -111.86
C LYS A 70 26.97 103.40 -111.56
N VAL A 71 27.18 102.30 -112.30
CA VAL A 71 26.48 101.03 -112.03
C VAL A 71 26.85 100.46 -110.67
N LEU A 72 28.15 100.44 -110.33
CA LEU A 72 28.62 99.95 -109.03
C LEU A 72 28.09 100.79 -107.87
N VAL A 73 28.13 102.13 -107.99
CA VAL A 73 27.53 103.04 -107.01
C VAL A 73 26.03 102.76 -106.85
N ALA A 74 25.29 102.62 -107.95
CA ALA A 74 23.85 102.38 -107.90
C ALA A 74 23.49 101.06 -107.21
N ASN A 75 24.26 99.99 -107.49
CA ASN A 75 24.09 98.70 -106.82
C ASN A 75 24.40 98.80 -105.32
N LEU A 76 25.48 99.48 -104.94
CA LEU A 76 25.84 99.69 -103.53
C LEU A 76 24.81 100.54 -102.78
N GLU A 77 24.28 101.59 -103.42
CA GLU A 77 23.19 102.42 -102.87
C GLU A 77 21.92 101.60 -102.66
N ALA A 78 21.57 100.74 -103.61
CA ALA A 78 20.42 99.84 -103.48
C ALA A 78 20.60 98.86 -102.31
N ILE A 79 21.77 98.23 -102.19
CA ILE A 79 22.11 97.32 -101.07
C ILE A 79 22.01 98.06 -99.74
N SER A 80 22.66 99.22 -99.61
CA SER A 80 22.64 100.02 -98.38
C SER A 80 21.22 100.43 -97.98
N LYS A 81 20.40 100.86 -98.96
CA LYS A 81 18.99 101.20 -98.76
C LYS A 81 18.17 100.00 -98.28
N PHE A 82 18.25 98.86 -98.97
CA PHE A 82 17.46 97.68 -98.62
C PHE A 82 17.90 97.07 -97.29
N GLN A 83 19.21 97.07 -97.00
CA GLN A 83 19.73 96.61 -95.72
C GLN A 83 19.28 97.52 -94.57
N THR A 84 19.31 98.84 -94.75
CA THR A 84 18.81 99.79 -93.74
C THR A 84 17.30 99.65 -93.54
N GLY A 85 16.54 99.45 -94.61
CA GLY A 85 15.10 99.16 -94.56
C GLY A 85 14.79 97.88 -93.79
N LEU A 86 15.60 96.84 -94.00
CA LEU A 86 15.49 95.56 -93.31
C LEU A 86 15.79 95.69 -91.81
N ILE A 87 16.85 96.43 -91.45
CA ILE A 87 17.18 96.73 -90.04
C ILE A 87 16.07 97.56 -89.37
N ALA A 88 15.46 98.50 -90.11
CA ALA A 88 14.33 99.30 -89.62
C ALA A 88 13.01 98.51 -89.51
N GLY A 89 12.98 97.26 -89.99
CA GLY A 89 11.86 96.33 -89.86
C GLY A 89 10.89 96.29 -91.05
N THR A 90 11.32 96.74 -92.23
CA THR A 90 10.59 96.56 -93.49
C THR A 90 10.99 95.25 -94.16
N ASP A 91 10.05 94.52 -94.76
CA ASP A 91 10.36 93.28 -95.50
C ASP A 91 11.03 93.58 -96.84
N GLU A 92 12.37 93.62 -96.82
CA GLU A 92 13.23 93.91 -97.97
C GLU A 92 14.16 92.72 -98.34
N VAL A 93 13.93 91.52 -97.77
CA VAL A 93 14.83 90.35 -97.92
C VAL A 93 15.12 90.03 -99.39
N LEU A 94 14.07 89.92 -100.21
CA LEU A 94 14.21 89.59 -101.63
C LEU A 94 14.92 90.70 -102.42
N ASN A 95 14.63 91.97 -102.12
CA ASN A 95 15.25 93.12 -102.78
C ASN A 95 16.73 93.23 -102.43
N LEU A 96 17.09 92.96 -101.19
CA LEU A 96 18.47 92.92 -100.72
C LEU A 96 19.27 91.79 -101.40
N VAL A 97 18.76 90.56 -101.39
CA VAL A 97 19.40 89.42 -102.07
C VAL A 97 19.63 89.74 -103.56
N ASN A 98 18.60 90.23 -104.25
CA ASN A 98 18.72 90.56 -105.68
C ASN A 98 19.75 91.67 -105.94
N ALA A 99 19.81 92.71 -105.10
CA ALA A 99 20.79 93.78 -105.24
C ALA A 99 22.23 93.30 -104.99
N ILE A 100 22.42 92.39 -104.03
CA ILE A 100 23.73 91.76 -103.75
C ILE A 100 24.17 90.91 -104.94
N GLU A 101 23.30 90.06 -105.48
CA GLU A 101 23.66 89.21 -106.63
C GLU A 101 23.90 90.04 -107.90
N GLN A 102 23.20 91.16 -108.09
CA GLN A 102 23.49 92.11 -109.16
C GLN A 102 24.87 92.77 -109.00
N LEU A 103 25.28 93.11 -107.77
CA LEU A 103 26.63 93.58 -107.50
C LEU A 103 27.67 92.51 -107.82
N ASN A 104 27.47 91.29 -107.32
CA ASN A 104 28.38 90.17 -107.56
C ASN A 104 28.53 89.88 -109.07
N THR A 105 27.42 89.86 -109.80
CA THR A 105 27.41 89.72 -111.26
C THR A 105 28.18 90.85 -111.95
N ALA A 106 28.03 92.10 -111.50
CA ALA A 106 28.78 93.24 -112.04
C ALA A 106 30.29 93.11 -111.79
N ILE A 107 30.70 92.65 -110.61
CA ILE A 107 32.12 92.43 -110.27
C ILE A 107 32.74 91.39 -111.19
N TRP A 108 32.03 90.29 -111.47
CA TRP A 108 32.45 89.29 -112.45
C TRP A 108 32.45 89.82 -113.88
N GLN A 109 31.38 90.48 -114.31
CA GLN A 109 31.23 91.01 -115.68
C GLN A 109 32.32 92.02 -116.02
N TYR A 110 32.70 92.88 -115.07
CA TYR A 110 33.76 93.87 -115.26
C TYR A 110 35.16 93.34 -114.90
N GLY A 111 35.28 92.05 -114.59
CA GLY A 111 36.57 91.39 -114.35
C GLY A 111 37.33 91.90 -113.13
N LEU A 112 36.63 92.42 -112.12
CA LEU A 112 37.26 93.12 -111.00
C LEU A 112 38.11 92.18 -110.11
N HIS A 113 37.86 90.87 -110.14
CA HIS A 113 38.68 89.86 -109.45
C HIS A 113 40.13 89.81 -109.96
N ASN A 114 40.36 90.13 -111.23
CA ASN A 114 41.70 90.11 -111.84
C ASN A 114 42.50 91.39 -111.53
N LEU A 115 41.87 92.39 -110.91
CA LEU A 115 42.54 93.60 -110.46
C LEU A 115 43.23 93.39 -109.10
N SER A 116 42.97 92.28 -108.40
CA SER A 116 43.60 91.91 -107.12
C SER A 116 44.70 90.86 -107.36
N GLU A 117 45.89 91.01 -106.76
CA GLU A 117 47.14 90.30 -107.15
C GLU A 117 47.32 88.86 -106.58
N GLU A 118 46.29 88.01 -106.60
CA GLU A 118 46.25 86.76 -105.81
C GLU A 118 46.63 85.43 -106.55
N VAL A 119 47.67 85.41 -107.41
CA VAL A 119 48.14 84.17 -108.09
C VAL A 119 48.99 83.24 -107.18
N LEU A 120 49.26 83.62 -105.93
CA LEU A 120 49.94 82.78 -104.91
C LEU A 120 49.06 81.63 -104.32
N GLY A 121 47.78 81.53 -104.65
CA GLY A 121 46.83 80.63 -103.99
C GLY A 121 47.00 79.12 -104.25
N TYR A 122 47.48 78.70 -105.43
CA TYR A 122 47.49 77.26 -105.81
C TYR A 122 48.52 76.41 -105.05
N GLN A 123 49.73 76.92 -104.85
CA GLN A 123 50.79 76.22 -104.10
C GLN A 123 50.39 76.05 -102.63
N SER A 124 49.74 77.07 -102.05
CA SER A 124 49.21 77.04 -100.70
C SER A 124 48.10 75.99 -100.54
N LYS A 125 47.15 75.94 -101.49
CA LYS A 125 46.10 74.92 -101.52
C LYS A 125 46.63 73.50 -101.67
N LEU A 126 47.68 73.27 -102.48
CA LEU A 126 48.29 71.95 -102.63
C LEU A 126 48.94 71.47 -101.32
N ASN A 127 49.63 72.37 -100.60
CA ASN A 127 50.20 72.07 -99.29
C ASN A 127 49.12 71.81 -98.22
N GLN A 128 48.03 72.58 -98.23
CA GLN A 128 46.88 72.34 -97.36
C GLN A 128 46.27 70.95 -97.62
N LEU A 129 46.11 70.57 -98.89
CA LEU A 129 45.54 69.27 -99.26
C LEU A 129 46.42 68.10 -98.83
N LYS A 130 47.75 68.26 -98.90
CA LYS A 130 48.71 67.27 -98.39
C LYS A 130 48.67 67.13 -96.86
N ASN A 131 48.53 68.24 -96.14
CA ASN A 131 48.36 68.19 -94.68
C ASN A 131 47.05 67.50 -94.30
N LEU A 132 45.96 67.80 -95.00
CA LEU A 132 44.67 67.13 -94.80
C LEU A 132 44.73 65.64 -95.09
N GLU A 133 45.47 65.20 -96.12
CA GLU A 133 45.69 63.77 -96.40
C GLU A 133 46.42 63.08 -95.23
N LEU A 134 47.42 63.75 -94.66
CA LEU A 134 48.22 63.22 -93.55
C LEU A 134 47.38 63.13 -92.27
N GLU A 135 46.61 64.18 -91.96
CA GLU A 135 45.64 64.19 -90.85
C GLU A 135 44.56 63.10 -91.04
N ALA A 136 44.03 62.95 -92.26
CA ALA A 136 43.04 61.91 -92.57
C ALA A 136 43.61 60.49 -92.38
N ARG A 137 44.90 60.28 -92.71
CA ARG A 137 45.57 59.00 -92.48
C ARG A 137 45.77 58.72 -90.99
N GLU A 138 46.18 59.73 -90.23
CA GLU A 138 46.33 59.63 -88.77
C GLU A 138 44.97 59.33 -88.10
N HIS A 139 43.91 60.04 -88.49
CA HIS A 139 42.56 59.76 -88.01
C HIS A 139 42.07 58.35 -88.35
N ASN A 140 42.35 57.84 -89.55
CA ASN A 140 42.01 56.46 -89.91
C ASN A 140 42.76 55.42 -89.06
N GLN A 141 44.03 55.67 -88.74
CA GLN A 141 44.78 54.80 -87.84
C GLN A 141 44.16 54.77 -86.44
N VAL A 142 43.89 55.95 -85.86
CA VAL A 142 43.25 56.08 -84.54
C VAL A 142 41.85 55.43 -84.54
N LEU A 143 41.09 55.57 -85.62
CA LEU A 143 39.78 54.93 -85.76
C LEU A 143 39.90 53.40 -85.73
N ASN A 144 40.87 52.83 -86.45
CA ASN A 144 41.09 51.39 -86.48
C ASN A 144 41.54 50.85 -85.11
N GLU A 145 42.41 51.56 -84.41
CA GLU A 145 42.78 51.25 -83.03
C GLU A 145 41.56 51.33 -82.09
N GLY A 146 40.70 52.34 -82.27
CA GLY A 146 39.44 52.48 -81.53
C GLY A 146 38.44 51.34 -81.78
N LEU A 147 38.34 50.87 -83.03
CA LEU A 147 37.49 49.71 -83.38
C LEU A 147 37.99 48.41 -82.72
N GLN A 148 39.30 48.17 -82.72
CA GLN A 148 39.89 47.02 -82.03
C GLN A 148 39.67 47.08 -80.51
N LEU A 149 39.76 48.27 -79.92
CA LEU A 149 39.48 48.46 -78.50
C LEU A 149 38.00 48.21 -78.19
N LYS A 150 37.09 48.66 -79.05
CA LYS A 150 35.65 48.39 -78.91
C LYS A 150 35.35 46.90 -78.89
N GLU A 151 35.92 46.12 -79.82
CA GLU A 151 35.72 44.67 -79.88
C GLU A 151 36.20 43.97 -78.59
N LYS A 152 37.35 44.39 -78.06
CA LYS A 152 37.86 43.90 -76.76
C LYS A 152 36.92 44.25 -75.60
N ILE A 153 36.35 45.45 -75.58
CA ILE A 153 35.39 45.87 -74.56
C ILE A 153 34.09 45.05 -74.65
N GLU A 154 33.59 44.81 -75.86
CA GLU A 154 32.40 43.97 -76.08
C GLU A 154 32.63 42.53 -75.61
N GLN A 155 33.81 41.98 -75.87
CA GLN A 155 34.19 40.66 -75.36
C GLN A 155 34.27 40.64 -73.83
N LEU A 156 34.93 41.63 -73.20
CA LEU A 156 35.00 41.74 -71.74
C LEU A 156 33.61 41.90 -71.11
N LEU A 157 32.70 42.63 -71.76
CA LEU A 157 31.32 42.78 -71.29
C LEU A 157 30.56 41.46 -71.34
N ALA A 158 30.72 40.69 -72.41
CA ALA A 158 30.13 39.35 -72.54
C ALA A 158 30.66 38.39 -71.47
N ASP A 159 31.98 38.39 -71.24
CA ASP A 159 32.61 37.57 -70.21
C ASP A 159 32.16 37.97 -68.80
N ALA A 160 32.06 39.27 -68.52
CA ALA A 160 31.55 39.78 -67.24
C ALA A 160 30.09 39.39 -67.01
N SER A 161 29.25 39.44 -68.05
CA SER A 161 27.85 39.00 -67.98
C SER A 161 27.75 37.51 -67.68
N ASN A 162 28.52 36.67 -68.38
CA ASN A 162 28.57 35.23 -68.13
C ASN A 162 29.04 34.92 -66.70
N GLN A 163 30.07 35.63 -66.22
CA GLN A 163 30.57 35.44 -64.86
C GLN A 163 29.54 35.85 -63.81
N SER A 164 28.78 36.93 -64.04
CA SER A 164 27.68 37.38 -63.17
C SER A 164 26.61 36.30 -63.05
N ASP A 165 26.21 35.68 -64.15
CA ASP A 165 25.22 34.59 -64.15
C ASP A 165 25.72 33.36 -63.38
N LEU A 166 27.00 33.02 -63.52
CA LEU A 166 27.61 31.91 -62.79
C LEU A 166 27.64 32.19 -61.28
N ILE A 167 28.01 33.41 -60.88
CA ILE A 167 28.00 33.85 -59.48
C ILE A 167 26.58 33.78 -58.90
N GLN A 168 25.58 34.23 -59.66
CA GLN A 168 24.20 34.21 -59.20
C GLN A 168 23.68 32.77 -59.00
N ARG A 169 24.00 31.85 -59.92
CA ARG A 169 23.66 30.43 -59.74
C ARG A 169 24.38 29.81 -58.54
N ALA A 170 25.66 30.13 -58.35
CA ALA A 170 26.43 29.66 -57.20
C ALA A 170 25.83 30.19 -55.87
N ALA A 171 25.42 31.45 -55.82
CA ALA A 171 24.78 32.05 -54.66
C ALA A 171 23.44 31.38 -54.31
N VAL A 172 22.60 31.08 -55.31
CA VAL A 172 21.34 30.35 -55.12
C VAL A 172 21.61 28.95 -54.56
N SER A 173 22.53 28.20 -55.17
CA SER A 173 22.89 26.84 -54.72
C SER A 173 23.48 26.82 -53.30
N ALA A 174 24.32 27.81 -52.96
CA ALA A 174 24.85 27.96 -51.61
C ALA A 174 23.75 28.25 -50.59
N ASN A 175 22.76 29.08 -50.94
CA ASN A 175 21.64 29.40 -50.07
C ASN A 175 20.71 28.20 -49.85
N GLU A 176 20.43 27.41 -50.89
CA GLU A 176 19.68 26.16 -50.78
C GLU A 176 20.41 25.15 -49.88
N SER A 177 21.73 25.01 -50.06
CA SER A 177 22.57 24.13 -49.24
C SER A 177 22.60 24.57 -47.76
N ALA A 178 22.70 25.88 -47.51
CA ALA A 178 22.65 26.44 -46.16
C ALA A 178 21.28 26.18 -45.50
N SER A 179 20.18 26.36 -46.25
CA SER A 179 18.83 26.05 -45.79
C SER A 179 18.66 24.57 -45.44
N GLY A 180 19.14 23.67 -46.32
CA GLY A 180 19.16 22.23 -46.09
C GLY A 180 19.96 21.85 -44.83
N THR A 181 21.13 22.45 -44.65
CA THR A 181 21.99 22.24 -43.46
C THR A 181 21.30 22.70 -42.19
N ASN A 182 20.61 23.84 -42.23
CA ASN A 182 19.90 24.37 -41.06
C ASN A 182 18.70 23.50 -40.66
N LYS A 183 18.00 22.91 -41.64
CA LYS A 183 16.94 21.93 -41.39
C LYS A 183 17.51 20.67 -40.73
N GLU A 184 18.64 20.16 -41.22
CA GLU A 184 19.28 18.99 -40.64
C GLU A 184 19.80 19.24 -39.22
N LEU A 185 20.36 20.43 -38.96
CA LEU A 185 20.77 20.85 -37.63
C LEU A 185 19.59 20.87 -36.64
N THR A 186 18.42 21.35 -37.09
CA THR A 186 17.20 21.34 -36.28
C THR A 186 16.76 19.91 -35.94
N ASN A 187 16.77 19.01 -36.93
CA ASN A 187 16.46 17.59 -36.71
C ASN A 187 17.43 16.94 -35.71
N ILE A 188 18.72 17.26 -35.79
CA ILE A 188 19.75 16.76 -34.88
C ILE A 188 19.53 17.27 -33.46
N LEU A 189 19.17 18.55 -33.29
CA LEU A 189 18.86 19.12 -31.97
C LEU A 189 17.65 18.43 -31.33
N ASP A 190 16.57 18.20 -32.09
CA ASP A 190 15.40 17.48 -31.63
C ASP A 190 15.74 16.02 -31.25
N ALA A 191 16.54 15.34 -32.07
CA ALA A 191 17.01 14.00 -31.77
C ALA A 191 17.89 13.96 -30.50
N SER A 192 18.76 14.95 -30.32
CA SER A 192 19.60 15.08 -29.12
C SER A 192 18.78 15.31 -27.86
N GLN A 193 17.72 16.13 -27.91
CA GLN A 193 16.82 16.33 -26.78
C GLN A 193 16.07 15.05 -26.41
N LYS A 194 15.55 14.33 -27.42
CA LYS A 194 14.90 13.02 -27.20
C LYS A 194 15.86 11.99 -26.60
N ALA A 195 17.10 11.95 -27.08
CA ALA A 195 18.14 11.07 -26.53
C ALA A 195 18.45 11.41 -25.06
N SER A 196 18.52 12.69 -24.71
CA SER A 196 18.71 13.11 -23.32
C SER A 196 17.56 12.69 -22.41
N ALA A 197 16.30 12.81 -22.86
CA ALA A 197 15.13 12.38 -22.10
C ALA A 197 15.10 10.86 -21.89
N LEU A 198 15.48 10.10 -22.92
CA LEU A 198 15.65 8.64 -22.83
C LEU A 198 16.74 8.26 -21.83
N LEU A 199 17.88 8.97 -21.82
CA LEU A 199 18.95 8.75 -20.85
C LEU A 199 18.45 8.91 -19.40
N THR A 200 17.71 9.99 -19.12
CA THR A 200 17.13 10.21 -17.78
C THR A 200 16.16 9.08 -17.39
N THR A 201 15.35 8.60 -18.34
CA THR A 201 14.43 7.48 -18.11
C THR A 201 15.18 6.19 -17.80
N ILE A 202 16.27 5.91 -18.52
CA ILE A 202 17.13 4.74 -18.28
C ILE A 202 17.74 4.80 -16.88
N GLN A 203 18.27 5.96 -16.46
CA GLN A 203 18.82 6.15 -15.12
C GLN A 203 17.78 5.94 -14.02
N GLN A 204 16.55 6.44 -14.20
CA GLN A 204 15.46 6.20 -13.24
C GLN A 204 15.09 4.72 -13.15
N ASN A 205 15.03 4.02 -14.30
CA ASN A 205 14.77 2.59 -14.33
C ASN A 205 15.88 1.76 -13.67
N GLU A 206 17.15 2.15 -13.83
CA GLU A 206 18.28 1.50 -13.16
C GLU A 206 18.18 1.60 -11.64
N VAL A 207 17.85 2.80 -11.12
CA VAL A 207 17.63 3.02 -9.68
C VAL A 207 16.47 2.16 -9.18
N ALA A 208 15.33 2.17 -9.89
CA ALA A 208 14.16 1.37 -9.53
C ALA A 208 14.48 -0.14 -9.54
N SER A 209 15.19 -0.62 -10.57
CA SER A 209 15.62 -2.02 -10.67
C SER A 209 16.54 -2.42 -9.50
N THR A 210 17.46 -1.54 -9.11
CA THR A 210 18.35 -1.78 -7.97
C THR A 210 17.59 -1.86 -6.66
N GLN A 211 16.60 -0.99 -6.45
CA GLN A 211 15.72 -1.04 -5.28
C GLN A 211 14.87 -2.32 -5.25
N GLN A 212 14.32 -2.73 -6.39
CA GLN A 212 13.55 -3.97 -6.53
C GLN A 212 14.41 -5.20 -6.20
N LEU A 213 15.67 -5.21 -6.66
CA LEU A 213 16.63 -6.28 -6.37
C LEU A 213 16.95 -6.36 -4.87
N ALA A 214 17.17 -5.20 -4.23
CA ALA A 214 17.38 -5.14 -2.78
C ALA A 214 16.17 -5.65 -1.99
N ALA A 215 14.95 -5.26 -2.38
CA ALA A 215 13.71 -5.73 -1.77
C ALA A 215 13.53 -7.25 -1.95
N THR A 216 13.84 -7.77 -3.13
CA THR A 216 13.79 -9.21 -3.44
C THR A 216 14.78 -9.99 -2.58
N ASN A 217 16.02 -9.51 -2.44
CA ASN A 217 17.03 -10.15 -1.58
C ASN A 217 16.61 -10.16 -0.12
N LYS A 218 16.00 -9.08 0.38
CA LYS A 218 15.45 -9.02 1.73
C LYS A 218 14.33 -10.05 1.91
N SER A 219 13.38 -10.11 0.99
CA SER A 219 12.28 -11.07 1.04
C SER A 219 12.78 -12.52 0.99
N ASN A 220 13.79 -12.81 0.16
CA ASN A 220 14.44 -14.12 0.11
C ASN A 220 15.10 -14.50 1.44
N ALA A 221 15.76 -13.54 2.12
CA ALA A 221 16.32 -13.77 3.45
C ALA A 221 15.24 -14.06 4.50
N GLU A 222 14.11 -13.36 4.45
CA GLU A 222 12.96 -13.60 5.32
C GLU A 222 12.34 -14.98 5.07
N ILE A 223 12.19 -15.40 3.80
CA ILE A 223 11.72 -16.73 3.41
C ILE A 223 12.65 -17.82 3.95
N ALA A 224 13.97 -17.68 3.77
CA ALA A 224 14.94 -18.65 4.30
C ALA A 224 14.88 -18.74 5.84
N SER A 225 14.60 -17.63 6.53
CA SER A 225 14.38 -17.66 7.98
C SER A 225 13.08 -18.37 8.36
N LEU A 226 12.00 -18.20 7.60
CA LEU A 226 10.74 -18.89 7.82
C LEU A 226 10.89 -20.39 7.58
N GLU A 227 11.61 -20.79 6.54
CA GLU A 227 11.90 -22.19 6.23
C GLU A 227 12.59 -22.89 7.41
N LYS A 228 13.60 -22.25 8.03
CA LYS A 228 14.24 -22.77 9.25
C LYS A 228 13.25 -22.97 10.40
N LYS A 229 12.38 -21.98 10.65
CA LYS A 229 11.36 -22.07 11.70
C LYS A 229 10.34 -23.17 11.43
N ILE A 230 9.99 -23.41 10.17
CA ILE A 230 9.10 -24.51 9.77
C ILE A 230 9.75 -25.85 10.08
N VAL A 231 11.03 -26.02 9.71
CA VAL A 231 11.78 -27.26 10.02
C VAL A 231 11.86 -27.50 11.53
N GLU A 232 12.19 -26.48 12.32
CA GLU A 232 12.21 -26.56 13.79
C GLU A 232 10.83 -26.91 14.36
N PHE A 233 9.75 -26.30 13.83
CA PHE A 233 8.39 -26.58 14.27
C PHE A 233 7.99 -28.03 14.02
N PHE A 234 8.31 -28.59 12.85
CA PHE A 234 8.05 -30.00 12.56
C PHE A 234 8.90 -30.93 13.44
N GLY A 235 10.17 -30.59 13.71
CA GLY A 235 11.00 -31.33 14.66
C GLY A 235 10.38 -31.39 16.07
N ASN A 236 9.86 -30.25 16.56
CA ASN A 236 9.16 -30.20 17.85
C ASN A 236 7.85 -31.02 17.84
N ILE A 237 7.10 -30.99 16.74
CA ILE A 237 5.88 -31.82 16.58
C ILE A 237 6.22 -33.30 16.69
N ASP A 238 7.27 -33.76 16.01
CA ASP A 238 7.68 -35.16 16.06
C ASP A 238 8.11 -35.56 17.48
N GLU A 239 8.86 -34.71 18.18
CA GLU A 239 9.24 -34.94 19.58
C GLU A 239 8.02 -35.01 20.51
N TYR A 240 7.05 -34.10 20.35
CA TYR A 240 5.81 -34.14 21.13
C TYR A 240 4.97 -35.38 20.83
N LYS A 241 4.94 -35.82 19.58
CA LYS A 241 4.23 -37.03 19.17
C LYS A 241 4.84 -38.27 19.83
N GLU A 242 6.17 -38.39 19.86
CA GLU A 242 6.85 -39.46 20.59
C GLU A 242 6.56 -39.41 22.09
N LYS A 243 6.68 -38.24 22.72
CA LYS A 243 6.38 -38.06 24.16
C LYS A 243 4.93 -38.41 24.48
N MET A 244 3.99 -38.05 23.62
CA MET A 244 2.57 -38.35 23.81
C MET A 244 2.28 -39.84 23.65
N SER A 245 2.89 -40.50 22.66
CA SER A 245 2.81 -41.96 22.52
C SER A 245 3.40 -42.68 23.74
N GLY A 246 4.61 -42.30 24.17
CA GLY A 246 5.26 -42.89 25.34
C GLY A 246 4.46 -42.66 26.63
N THR A 247 3.83 -41.49 26.77
CA THR A 247 2.94 -41.19 27.90
C THR A 247 1.67 -42.03 27.85
N ALA A 248 1.07 -42.20 26.67
CA ALA A 248 -0.11 -43.04 26.49
C ALA A 248 0.19 -44.51 26.82
N ASP A 249 1.35 -45.02 26.40
CA ASP A 249 1.81 -46.38 26.72
C ASP A 249 2.09 -46.54 28.22
N ASN A 250 2.75 -45.57 28.85
CA ASN A 250 3.00 -45.57 30.29
C ASN A 250 1.70 -45.50 31.10
N ALA A 251 0.75 -44.66 30.69
CA ALA A 251 -0.55 -44.56 31.33
C ALA A 251 -1.33 -45.87 31.19
N LYS A 252 -1.32 -46.48 29.99
CA LYS A 252 -1.95 -47.79 29.77
C LYS A 252 -1.33 -48.86 30.66
N LYS A 253 0.00 -48.92 30.74
CA LYS A 253 0.73 -49.84 31.61
C LYS A 253 0.40 -49.63 33.08
N SER A 254 0.43 -48.38 33.56
CA SER A 254 0.12 -48.05 34.95
C SER A 254 -1.33 -48.36 35.32
N VAL A 255 -2.29 -48.07 34.43
CA VAL A 255 -3.70 -48.46 34.63
C VAL A 255 -3.83 -49.98 34.71
N GLN A 256 -3.13 -50.72 33.85
CA GLN A 256 -3.15 -52.18 33.86
C GLN A 256 -2.56 -52.74 35.15
N GLU A 257 -1.37 -52.29 35.56
CA GLU A 257 -0.72 -52.68 36.83
C GLU A 257 -1.61 -52.38 38.04
N ASN A 258 -2.24 -51.20 38.06
CA ASN A 258 -3.10 -50.79 39.18
C ASN A 258 -4.41 -51.60 39.20
N ASN A 259 -4.95 -51.97 38.04
CA ASN A 259 -6.12 -52.83 37.94
C ASN A 259 -5.80 -54.26 38.39
N ASP A 260 -4.64 -54.79 38.00
CA ASP A 260 -4.15 -56.11 38.44
C ASP A 260 -3.97 -56.13 39.97
N ALA A 261 -3.30 -55.12 40.54
CA ALA A 261 -3.11 -54.97 41.98
C ALA A 261 -4.45 -54.81 42.73
N THR A 262 -5.39 -54.04 42.16
CA THR A 262 -6.74 -53.88 42.75
C THR A 262 -7.51 -55.20 42.72
N SER A 263 -7.40 -55.97 41.64
CA SER A 263 -8.03 -57.29 41.53
C SER A 263 -7.46 -58.28 42.56
N GLU A 264 -6.14 -58.28 42.76
CA GLU A 264 -5.49 -59.07 43.80
C GLU A 264 -5.96 -58.66 45.20
N LEU A 265 -6.05 -57.35 45.47
CA LEU A 265 -6.55 -56.82 46.74
C LEU A 265 -8.03 -57.19 46.97
N ILE A 266 -8.88 -57.16 45.94
CA ILE A 266 -10.27 -57.59 46.03
C ILE A 266 -10.35 -59.10 46.34
N SER A 267 -9.50 -59.91 45.70
CA SER A 267 -9.45 -61.35 45.97
C SER A 267 -9.07 -61.65 47.42
N THR A 268 -8.01 -61.01 47.91
CA THR A 268 -7.56 -61.16 49.30
C THR A 268 -8.61 -60.65 50.29
N LEU A 269 -9.26 -59.51 50.03
CA LEU A 269 -10.34 -59.00 50.87
C LEU A 269 -11.53 -59.97 50.92
N LYS A 270 -11.93 -60.58 49.81
CA LYS A 270 -12.97 -61.62 49.79
C LYS A 270 -12.56 -62.85 50.60
N GLU A 271 -11.31 -63.27 50.51
CA GLU A 271 -10.79 -64.40 51.28
C GLU A 271 -10.80 -64.08 52.78
N LEU A 272 -10.30 -62.91 53.19
CA LEU A 272 -10.36 -62.45 54.58
C LEU A 272 -11.81 -62.29 55.06
N GLU A 273 -12.72 -61.74 54.26
CA GLU A 273 -14.15 -61.66 54.61
C GLU A 273 -14.74 -63.05 54.86
N GLY A 274 -14.42 -64.02 54.01
CA GLY A 274 -14.81 -65.43 54.19
C GLY A 274 -14.27 -66.02 55.50
N GLN A 275 -12.97 -65.82 55.78
CA GLN A 275 -12.34 -66.28 57.01
C GLN A 275 -12.94 -65.61 58.26
N ILE A 276 -13.18 -64.30 58.23
CA ILE A 276 -13.81 -63.55 59.32
C ILE A 276 -15.24 -64.05 59.54
N LYS A 277 -16.02 -64.27 58.48
CA LYS A 277 -17.38 -64.79 58.59
C LYS A 277 -17.40 -66.19 59.22
N GLU A 278 -16.49 -67.07 58.80
CA GLU A 278 -16.34 -68.41 59.37
C GLU A 278 -15.93 -68.34 60.86
N GLN A 279 -14.96 -67.50 61.20
CA GLN A 279 -14.49 -67.29 62.58
C GLN A 279 -15.60 -66.70 63.47
N ILE A 280 -16.35 -65.70 63.00
CA ILE A 280 -17.47 -65.11 63.73
C ILE A 280 -18.59 -66.13 63.90
N GLN A 281 -18.96 -66.90 62.87
CA GLN A 281 -19.98 -67.95 62.99
C GLN A 281 -19.57 -69.02 64.01
N LYS A 282 -18.30 -69.45 64.02
CA LYS A 282 -17.76 -70.40 65.01
C LYS A 282 -17.72 -69.79 66.42
N ALA A 283 -17.31 -68.53 66.55
CA ALA A 283 -17.10 -67.89 67.86
C ALA A 283 -18.39 -67.39 68.52
N THR A 284 -19.37 -66.88 67.77
CA THR A 284 -20.53 -66.19 68.36
C THR A 284 -21.81 -67.03 68.40
N GLY A 285 -22.10 -67.83 67.38
CA GLY A 285 -23.33 -68.62 67.34
C GLY A 285 -23.27 -69.86 68.20
N HIS A 286 -22.21 -70.64 68.01
CA HIS A 286 -22.10 -71.96 68.61
C HIS A 286 -21.63 -71.89 70.07
N SER A 287 -20.68 -71.00 70.41
CA SER A 287 -20.17 -70.90 71.78
C SER A 287 -21.17 -70.25 72.75
N LEU A 288 -21.88 -69.20 72.31
CA LEU A 288 -22.78 -68.44 73.14
C LEU A 288 -24.05 -69.25 73.46
N PHE A 289 -24.66 -69.89 72.45
CA PHE A 289 -25.74 -70.85 72.63
C PHE A 289 -25.33 -71.98 73.58
N HIS A 290 -24.16 -72.60 73.34
CA HIS A 290 -23.71 -73.71 74.18
C HIS A 290 -23.46 -73.29 75.63
N SER A 291 -22.94 -72.09 75.87
CA SER A 291 -22.75 -71.55 77.23
C SER A 291 -24.08 -71.29 77.97
N PHE A 292 -25.09 -70.74 77.28
CA PHE A 292 -26.41 -70.52 77.86
C PHE A 292 -27.19 -71.81 78.05
N GLN A 293 -27.11 -72.74 77.09
CA GLN A 293 -27.72 -74.07 77.19
C GLN A 293 -27.12 -74.88 78.33
N THR A 294 -25.79 -74.91 78.44
CA THR A 294 -25.10 -75.60 79.55
C THR A 294 -25.52 -75.02 80.89
N ARG A 295 -25.67 -73.68 80.98
CA ARG A 295 -26.12 -73.04 82.22
C ARG A 295 -27.59 -73.35 82.51
N GLN A 296 -28.47 -73.32 81.52
CA GLN A 296 -29.86 -73.74 81.63
C GLN A 296 -29.98 -75.19 82.10
N ASP A 297 -29.23 -76.12 81.51
CA ASP A 297 -29.26 -77.53 81.88
C ASP A 297 -28.77 -77.74 83.31
N SER A 298 -27.72 -77.03 83.74
CA SER A 298 -27.25 -77.06 85.13
C SER A 298 -28.30 -76.56 86.13
N LEU A 299 -29.07 -75.54 85.76
CA LEU A 299 -30.17 -75.00 86.58
C LEU A 299 -31.39 -75.92 86.59
N SER A 300 -31.70 -76.58 85.47
CA SER A 300 -32.74 -77.60 85.39
C SER A 300 -32.43 -78.80 86.29
N GLY A 301 -31.17 -79.25 86.32
CA GLY A 301 -30.72 -80.28 87.26
C GLY A 301 -30.86 -79.83 88.73
N SER A 302 -30.50 -78.58 89.02
CA SER A 302 -30.61 -78.01 90.37
C SER A 302 -32.08 -77.88 90.84
N LYS A 303 -33.01 -77.47 89.95
CA LYS A 303 -34.45 -77.38 90.31
C LYS A 303 -35.01 -78.74 90.73
N VAL A 304 -34.58 -79.80 90.04
CA VAL A 304 -35.00 -81.17 90.30
C VAL A 304 -34.48 -81.60 91.67
N HIS A 305 -33.24 -81.22 92.03
CA HIS A 305 -32.70 -81.43 93.36
C HIS A 305 -33.55 -80.74 94.45
N TRP A 306 -33.97 -79.49 94.25
CA TRP A 306 -34.84 -78.80 95.23
C TRP A 306 -36.24 -79.37 95.32
N ILE A 307 -36.83 -79.85 94.20
CA ILE A 307 -38.10 -80.58 94.24
C ILE A 307 -37.94 -81.85 95.08
N TYR A 308 -36.90 -82.64 94.84
CA TYR A 308 -36.65 -83.85 95.63
C TYR A 308 -36.38 -83.54 97.10
N ALA A 309 -35.64 -82.46 97.41
CA ALA A 309 -35.44 -82.01 98.78
C ALA A 309 -36.75 -81.59 99.46
N LEU A 310 -37.65 -80.91 98.74
CA LEU A 310 -38.96 -80.51 99.24
C LEU A 310 -39.85 -81.73 99.48
N VAL A 311 -39.90 -82.68 98.55
CA VAL A 311 -40.62 -83.95 98.73
C VAL A 311 -40.08 -84.74 99.92
N ALA A 312 -38.75 -84.83 100.08
CA ALA A 312 -38.12 -85.48 101.22
C ALA A 312 -38.46 -84.79 102.55
N LEU A 313 -38.49 -83.45 102.59
CA LEU A 313 -38.91 -82.68 103.76
C LEU A 313 -40.39 -82.92 104.10
N ILE A 314 -41.28 -83.03 103.11
CA ILE A 314 -42.69 -83.38 103.33
C ILE A 314 -42.79 -84.77 103.98
N PHE A 315 -42.09 -85.78 103.45
CA PHE A 315 -42.07 -87.11 104.06
C PHE A 315 -41.45 -87.11 105.46
N ALA A 316 -40.41 -86.29 105.69
CA ALA A 316 -39.83 -86.12 107.03
C ALA A 316 -40.82 -85.48 108.01
N THR A 317 -41.62 -84.49 107.58
CA THR A 317 -42.69 -83.92 108.42
C THR A 317 -43.76 -84.95 108.74
N LEU A 318 -44.23 -85.74 107.76
CA LEU A 318 -45.19 -86.82 107.99
C LEU A 318 -44.63 -87.89 108.93
N GLY A 319 -43.38 -88.31 108.71
CA GLY A 319 -42.68 -89.26 109.59
C GLY A 319 -42.56 -88.75 111.02
N LEU A 320 -42.21 -87.46 111.20
CA LEU A 320 -42.17 -86.83 112.52
C LEU A 320 -43.55 -86.81 113.18
N THR A 321 -44.62 -86.49 112.44
CA THR A 321 -45.98 -86.50 112.99
C THR A 321 -46.41 -87.90 113.45
N ILE A 322 -46.13 -88.94 112.65
CA ILE A 322 -46.42 -90.34 113.01
C ILE A 322 -45.61 -90.78 114.23
N TYR A 323 -44.33 -90.39 114.29
CA TYR A 323 -43.44 -90.70 115.41
C TYR A 323 -43.90 -90.04 116.72
N VAL A 324 -44.34 -88.78 116.65
CA VAL A 324 -44.85 -88.04 117.81
C VAL A 324 -46.14 -88.67 118.33
N ILE A 325 -47.08 -89.04 117.44
CA ILE A 325 -48.36 -89.68 117.81
C ILE A 325 -48.14 -91.04 118.49
N ASN A 326 -47.23 -91.88 117.98
CA ASN A 326 -46.98 -93.20 118.55
C ASN A 326 -46.24 -93.18 119.90
N THR A 327 -45.50 -92.09 120.20
CA THR A 327 -44.59 -92.05 121.35
C THR A 327 -45.15 -91.24 122.52
N THR A 328 -46.23 -90.49 122.35
CA THR A 328 -46.69 -89.53 123.37
C THR A 328 -48.20 -89.60 123.57
N THR A 329 -48.62 -90.14 124.72
CA THR A 329 -50.02 -90.26 125.13
C THR A 329 -50.51 -89.11 126.02
N ASP A 330 -49.59 -88.31 126.61
CA ASP A 330 -49.91 -87.18 127.49
C ASP A 330 -49.29 -85.86 127.02
N ILE A 331 -50.05 -84.76 127.13
CA ILE A 331 -49.64 -83.40 126.75
C ILE A 331 -48.74 -82.82 127.87
N ASN A 332 -47.48 -83.24 127.93
CA ASN A 332 -46.49 -82.78 128.90
C ASN A 332 -45.32 -82.04 128.22
N ALA A 333 -44.34 -81.52 128.98
CA ALA A 333 -43.21 -80.74 128.43
C ALA A 333 -42.46 -81.44 127.27
N ALA A 334 -42.42 -82.78 127.26
CA ALA A 334 -41.84 -83.58 126.17
C ALA A 334 -42.59 -83.44 124.82
N PHE A 335 -43.89 -83.14 124.82
CA PHE A 335 -44.68 -82.88 123.61
C PHE A 335 -44.26 -81.55 122.96
N PHE A 336 -44.12 -80.48 123.74
CA PHE A 336 -43.70 -79.17 123.24
C PHE A 336 -42.25 -79.16 122.74
N LEU A 337 -41.36 -79.94 123.38
CA LEU A 337 -39.97 -80.12 122.93
C LEU A 337 -39.90 -80.86 121.60
N LYS A 338 -40.76 -81.88 121.39
CA LYS A 338 -40.91 -82.58 120.11
C LYS A 338 -41.57 -81.71 119.03
N LEU A 339 -42.53 -80.85 119.40
CA LEU A 339 -43.14 -79.88 118.48
C LEU A 339 -42.13 -78.84 117.99
N SER A 340 -41.19 -78.41 118.84
CA SER A 340 -40.09 -77.52 118.46
C SER A 340 -39.21 -78.10 117.33
N MET A 341 -39.06 -79.44 117.23
CA MET A 341 -38.35 -80.04 116.09
C MET A 341 -39.04 -79.84 114.73
N SER A 342 -40.34 -79.50 114.70
CA SER A 342 -41.04 -79.21 113.45
C SER A 342 -40.73 -77.81 112.90
N ILE A 343 -40.22 -76.91 113.74
CA ILE A 343 -39.91 -75.53 113.37
C ILE A 343 -38.78 -75.44 112.33
N PRO A 344 -37.61 -76.10 112.50
CA PRO A 344 -36.57 -76.16 111.47
C PRO A 344 -37.06 -76.77 110.15
N LEU A 345 -38.00 -77.74 110.22
CA LEU A 345 -38.60 -78.36 109.03
C LEU A 345 -39.47 -77.38 108.24
N ILE A 346 -40.30 -76.58 108.92
CA ILE A 346 -41.12 -75.54 108.28
C ILE A 346 -40.23 -74.47 107.63
N PHE A 347 -39.19 -74.02 108.34
CA PHE A 347 -38.20 -73.10 107.78
C PHE A 347 -37.52 -73.71 106.55
N ALA A 348 -37.07 -74.96 106.62
CA ALA A 348 -36.45 -75.66 105.49
C ALA A 348 -37.40 -75.78 104.29
N ILE A 349 -38.69 -76.07 104.49
CA ILE A 349 -39.69 -76.14 103.41
C ILE A 349 -39.86 -74.76 102.75
N THR A 350 -40.01 -73.70 103.53
CA THR A 350 -40.14 -72.33 102.98
C THR A 350 -38.88 -71.91 102.22
N PHE A 351 -37.70 -72.22 102.75
CA PHE A 351 -36.43 -71.97 102.10
C PHE A 351 -36.29 -72.74 100.78
N CYS A 352 -36.59 -74.05 100.76
CA CYS A 352 -36.56 -74.86 99.55
C CYS A 352 -37.57 -74.37 98.50
N THR A 353 -38.74 -73.89 98.90
CA THR A 353 -39.76 -73.33 97.99
C THR A 353 -39.26 -72.04 97.33
N VAL A 354 -38.62 -71.15 98.10
CA VAL A 354 -38.03 -69.91 97.58
C VAL A 354 -36.87 -70.21 96.63
N GLN A 355 -36.00 -71.16 96.97
CA GLN A 355 -34.87 -71.53 96.10
C GLN A 355 -35.35 -72.19 94.81
N TYR A 356 -36.35 -73.08 94.88
CA TYR A 356 -36.97 -73.66 93.69
C TYR A 356 -37.56 -72.59 92.76
N SER A 357 -38.31 -71.62 93.31
CA SER A 357 -38.88 -70.53 92.51
C SER A 357 -37.80 -69.66 91.87
N ARG A 358 -36.69 -69.42 92.58
CA ARG A 358 -35.56 -68.64 92.07
C ARG A 358 -34.84 -69.37 90.94
N GLU A 359 -34.56 -70.66 91.11
CA GLU A 359 -33.89 -71.46 90.08
C GLU A 359 -34.74 -71.66 88.83
N ARG A 360 -36.05 -71.87 88.99
CA ARG A 360 -36.98 -71.93 87.85
C ARG A 360 -36.99 -70.61 87.07
N ARG A 361 -37.03 -69.47 87.76
CA ARG A 361 -36.97 -68.15 87.12
C ARG A 361 -35.66 -67.98 86.33
N LEU A 362 -34.54 -68.42 86.90
CA LEU A 362 -33.24 -68.38 86.21
C LEU A 362 -33.22 -69.33 85.00
N GLU A 363 -33.76 -70.54 85.11
CA GLU A 363 -33.88 -71.48 83.99
C GLU A 363 -34.66 -70.88 82.83
N GLU A 364 -35.83 -70.30 83.08
CA GLU A 364 -36.66 -69.66 82.05
C GLU A 364 -35.93 -68.48 81.39
N GLU A 365 -35.17 -67.68 82.15
CA GLU A 365 -34.35 -66.59 81.62
C GLU A 365 -33.21 -67.10 80.72
N TYR A 366 -32.49 -68.14 81.15
CA TYR A 366 -31.40 -68.71 80.34
C TYR A 366 -31.93 -69.48 79.12
N ALA A 367 -33.11 -70.12 79.20
CA ALA A 367 -33.79 -70.74 78.07
C ALA A 367 -34.15 -69.72 76.99
N PHE A 368 -34.67 -68.57 77.40
CA PHE A 368 -34.98 -67.47 76.49
C PHE A 368 -33.70 -66.91 75.85
N LYS A 369 -32.65 -66.67 76.64
CA LYS A 369 -31.35 -66.19 76.12
C LYS A 369 -30.72 -67.20 75.14
N SER A 370 -30.82 -68.49 75.42
CA SER A 370 -30.35 -69.57 74.56
C SER A 370 -31.07 -69.56 73.19
N ASN A 371 -32.40 -69.55 73.19
CA ASN A 371 -33.21 -69.53 71.96
C ASN A 371 -32.97 -68.27 71.12
N ILE A 372 -32.88 -67.10 71.76
CA ILE A 372 -32.59 -65.87 71.03
C ILE A 372 -31.19 -65.91 70.41
N SER A 373 -30.19 -66.43 71.12
CA SER A 373 -28.81 -66.52 70.63
C SER A 373 -28.69 -67.34 69.34
N ILE A 374 -29.46 -68.43 69.20
CA ILE A 374 -29.55 -69.19 67.94
C ILE A 374 -30.15 -68.33 66.81
N SER A 375 -31.22 -67.60 67.12
CA SER A 375 -31.94 -66.83 66.11
C SER A 375 -31.23 -65.55 65.66
N LEU A 376 -30.27 -65.04 66.46
CA LEU A 376 -29.59 -63.78 66.21
C LEU A 376 -28.77 -63.78 64.90
N ILE A 377 -28.10 -64.88 64.58
CA ILE A 377 -27.29 -64.99 63.35
C ILE A 377 -28.16 -64.95 62.08
N PRO A 378 -29.23 -65.75 61.96
CA PRO A 378 -30.19 -65.62 60.86
C PRO A 378 -30.78 -64.22 60.71
N TYR A 379 -31.10 -63.53 61.81
CA TYR A 379 -31.60 -62.16 61.76
C TYR A 379 -30.54 -61.17 61.27
N GLN A 380 -29.28 -61.33 61.69
CA GLN A 380 -28.17 -60.52 61.20
C GLN A 380 -27.98 -60.70 59.67
N GLU A 381 -28.00 -61.94 59.18
CA GLU A 381 -27.88 -62.23 57.74
C GLU A 381 -29.07 -61.70 56.91
N LEU A 382 -30.28 -61.70 57.49
CA LEU A 382 -31.46 -61.14 56.83
C LEU A 382 -31.34 -59.62 56.67
N VAL A 383 -30.90 -58.92 57.73
CA VAL A 383 -30.74 -57.46 57.69
C VAL A 383 -29.53 -57.07 56.84
N GLU A 384 -28.43 -57.84 56.83
CA GLU A 384 -27.29 -57.59 55.94
C GLU A 384 -27.69 -57.61 54.46
N LYS A 385 -28.62 -58.49 54.06
CA LYS A 385 -29.13 -58.55 52.68
C LYS A 385 -30.06 -57.39 52.31
N LEU A 386 -30.64 -56.71 53.30
CA LEU A 386 -31.61 -55.62 53.10
C LEU A 386 -30.95 -54.22 53.12
N VAL A 387 -29.68 -54.12 53.50
CA VAL A 387 -28.93 -52.86 53.64
C VAL A 387 -27.94 -52.71 52.49
N ASP A 388 -27.97 -51.57 51.79
CA ASP A 388 -27.03 -51.32 50.69
C ASP A 388 -25.68 -50.83 51.25
N LYS A 389 -24.59 -51.56 50.94
CA LYS A 389 -23.27 -51.35 51.55
C LYS A 389 -22.61 -50.01 51.16
N ASN A 390 -23.20 -49.24 50.23
CA ASN A 390 -22.64 -47.98 49.69
C ASN A 390 -23.10 -46.70 50.40
N GLN A 391 -24.09 -46.76 51.29
CA GLN A 391 -24.56 -45.58 52.04
C GLN A 391 -24.10 -45.61 53.50
N LEU A 392 -23.33 -44.57 53.90
CA LEU A 392 -22.78 -44.42 55.26
C LEU A 392 -23.87 -44.36 56.34
N GLU A 393 -25.02 -43.75 56.05
CA GLU A 393 -26.14 -43.64 56.99
C GLU A 393 -26.84 -45.00 57.24
N GLU A 394 -26.99 -45.83 56.20
CA GLU A 394 -27.62 -47.15 56.34
C GLU A 394 -26.73 -48.15 57.08
N ARG A 395 -25.40 -48.07 56.89
CA ARG A 395 -24.44 -48.83 57.71
C ARG A 395 -24.51 -48.46 59.18
N GLN A 396 -24.69 -47.18 59.50
CA GLN A 396 -24.85 -46.75 60.90
C GLN A 396 -26.17 -47.26 61.49
N ARG A 397 -27.26 -47.28 60.72
CA ARG A 397 -28.53 -47.88 61.15
C ARG A 397 -28.42 -49.39 61.35
N TYR A 398 -27.69 -50.08 60.48
CA TYR A 398 -27.39 -51.51 60.63
C TYR A 398 -26.60 -51.77 61.93
N ALA A 399 -25.51 -51.03 62.15
CA ALA A 399 -24.72 -51.16 63.37
C ALA A 399 -25.54 -50.84 64.63
N ALA A 400 -26.37 -49.79 64.59
CA ALA A 400 -27.26 -49.43 65.69
C ALA A 400 -28.33 -50.51 65.97
N PHE A 401 -28.90 -51.11 64.93
CA PHE A 401 -29.87 -52.20 65.06
C PHE A 401 -29.23 -53.45 65.68
N ILE A 402 -28.05 -53.85 65.22
CA ILE A 402 -27.32 -54.99 65.79
C ILE A 402 -26.93 -54.70 67.26
N MET A 403 -26.48 -53.49 67.57
CA MET A 403 -26.17 -53.09 68.95
C MET A 403 -27.40 -53.08 69.86
N ASP A 404 -28.55 -52.55 69.40
CA ASP A 404 -29.80 -52.56 70.16
C ASP A 404 -30.36 -53.98 70.34
N ALA A 405 -30.31 -54.80 69.29
CA ALA A 405 -30.72 -56.20 69.34
C ALA A 405 -29.88 -56.97 70.37
N ILE A 406 -28.55 -56.90 70.27
CA ILE A 406 -27.62 -57.52 71.23
C ILE A 406 -27.90 -56.99 72.65
N THR A 407 -28.04 -55.67 72.82
CA THR A 407 -28.34 -55.08 74.14
C THR A 407 -29.64 -55.63 74.73
N LYS A 408 -30.69 -55.82 73.92
CA LYS A 408 -31.97 -56.43 74.34
C LYS A 408 -31.87 -57.93 74.61
N VAL A 409 -31.00 -58.67 73.94
CA VAL A 409 -30.74 -60.09 74.24
C VAL A 409 -30.02 -60.23 75.59
N PHE A 410 -29.07 -59.35 75.88
CA PHE A 410 -28.25 -59.42 77.09
C PHE A 410 -28.88 -58.74 78.31
N THR A 411 -29.81 -57.79 78.12
CA THR A 411 -30.60 -57.19 79.22
C THR A 411 -31.76 -58.10 79.61
N SER A 412 -31.96 -58.31 80.92
CA SER A 412 -32.96 -59.26 81.44
C SER A 412 -34.38 -58.84 81.04
N PRO A 413 -35.17 -59.66 80.32
CA PRO A 413 -36.58 -59.36 80.00
C PRO A 413 -37.46 -59.26 81.25
N THR A 414 -36.95 -59.78 82.37
CA THR A 414 -37.65 -59.97 83.64
C THR A 414 -37.67 -58.74 84.55
N GLU A 415 -37.06 -57.62 84.16
CA GLU A 415 -37.08 -56.38 84.95
C GLU A 415 -38.28 -55.48 84.60
N LYS A 416 -38.80 -55.53 83.37
CA LYS A 416 -39.90 -54.66 82.91
C LYS A 416 -41.29 -55.30 82.88
N ILE A 417 -41.40 -56.63 82.81
CA ILE A 417 -42.70 -57.33 82.78
C ILE A 417 -43.28 -57.54 84.20
N PHE A 418 -42.46 -57.38 85.24
CA PHE A 418 -42.85 -57.66 86.63
C PHE A 418 -42.92 -56.43 87.54
N ASP A 419 -42.75 -55.22 87.00
CA ASP A 419 -42.82 -53.95 87.76
C ASP A 419 -44.24 -53.30 87.70
N ASN A 420 -45.08 -53.71 86.75
CA ASN A 420 -46.48 -53.26 86.64
C ASN A 420 -47.45 -54.34 87.12
N GLY A 421 -47.44 -54.59 88.42
CA GLY A 421 -48.37 -55.44 89.12
C GLY A 421 -48.30 -55.13 90.61
N GLU A 422 -49.20 -54.27 91.05
CA GLU A 422 -49.50 -53.89 92.44
C GLU A 422 -48.86 -54.77 93.52
N LYS A 423 -48.09 -54.12 94.41
CA LYS A 423 -48.01 -54.37 95.86
C LYS A 423 -48.54 -55.75 96.32
N ARG A 424 -47.95 -56.84 95.85
CA ARG A 424 -48.03 -58.15 96.50
C ARG A 424 -46.65 -58.48 97.05
N HIS A 425 -46.36 -57.79 98.15
CA HIS A 425 -45.58 -58.27 99.29
C HIS A 425 -44.74 -59.54 99.03
N ASN A 426 -43.64 -59.46 98.25
CA ASN A 426 -42.53 -60.42 98.44
C ASN A 426 -41.66 -60.06 99.67
N LYS A 427 -42.28 -59.33 100.60
CA LYS A 427 -42.02 -59.35 102.03
C LYS A 427 -42.50 -60.68 102.67
N SER A 428 -43.32 -61.49 101.98
CA SER A 428 -43.84 -62.76 102.51
C SER A 428 -42.82 -63.92 102.56
N GLY A 429 -41.55 -63.70 102.22
CA GLY A 429 -40.47 -64.67 102.44
C GLY A 429 -39.53 -64.21 103.55
N ASP A 430 -39.03 -62.98 103.45
CA ASP A 430 -38.07 -62.44 104.42
C ASP A 430 -38.73 -61.88 105.70
N GLU A 431 -39.93 -61.27 105.61
CA GLU A 431 -40.71 -60.92 106.81
C GLU A 431 -41.38 -62.14 107.44
N THR A 432 -41.78 -63.17 106.68
CA THR A 432 -42.25 -64.43 107.28
C THR A 432 -41.11 -65.19 107.94
N ILE A 433 -39.90 -65.18 107.37
CA ILE A 433 -38.71 -65.76 107.99
C ILE A 433 -38.32 -64.98 109.24
N LYS A 434 -38.40 -63.65 109.24
CA LYS A 434 -38.17 -62.82 110.44
C LYS A 434 -39.28 -62.97 111.48
N GLN A 435 -40.54 -63.03 111.06
CA GLN A 435 -41.69 -63.23 111.97
C GLN A 435 -41.65 -64.62 112.58
N LEU A 436 -41.40 -65.68 111.79
CA LEU A 436 -41.11 -67.03 112.28
C LEU A 436 -39.91 -66.99 113.23
N GLY A 437 -38.78 -66.41 112.84
CA GLY A 437 -37.60 -66.27 113.70
C GLY A 437 -37.91 -65.64 115.07
N SER A 438 -38.69 -64.56 115.09
CA SER A 438 -39.09 -63.88 116.33
C SER A 438 -40.08 -64.69 117.17
N THR A 439 -41.07 -65.37 116.55
CA THR A 439 -42.03 -66.24 117.27
C THR A 439 -41.35 -67.50 117.79
N ILE A 440 -40.39 -68.06 117.06
CA ILE A 440 -39.57 -69.18 117.50
C ILE A 440 -38.75 -68.77 118.73
N GLN A 441 -38.14 -67.59 118.72
CA GLN A 441 -37.41 -67.08 119.88
C GLN A 441 -38.33 -66.89 121.11
N THR A 442 -39.55 -66.38 120.91
CA THR A 442 -40.51 -66.19 122.01
C THR A 442 -41.00 -67.54 122.56
N VAL A 443 -41.29 -68.51 121.70
CA VAL A 443 -41.73 -69.86 122.10
C VAL A 443 -40.61 -70.61 122.81
N VAL A 444 -39.36 -70.52 122.34
CA VAL A 444 -38.19 -71.13 123.00
C VAL A 444 -37.95 -70.52 124.38
N GLU A 445 -38.05 -69.19 124.53
CA GLU A 445 -37.93 -68.53 125.85
C GLU A 445 -39.07 -68.89 126.81
N THR A 446 -40.29 -69.05 126.30
CA THR A 446 -41.46 -69.42 127.10
C THR A 446 -41.37 -70.88 127.57
N VAL A 447 -40.92 -71.79 126.70
CA VAL A 447 -40.66 -73.20 127.05
C VAL A 447 -39.48 -73.30 128.02
N ALA A 448 -38.42 -72.50 127.85
CA ALA A 448 -37.30 -72.48 128.80
C ALA A 448 -37.70 -72.00 130.21
N LYS A 449 -38.66 -71.07 130.32
CA LYS A 449 -39.22 -70.63 131.61
C LYS A 449 -40.13 -71.66 132.28
N ALA A 450 -40.79 -72.52 131.50
CA ALA A 450 -41.69 -73.56 132.03
C ALA A 450 -40.96 -74.83 132.52
N ILE A 451 -39.65 -74.95 132.26
CA ILE A 451 -38.81 -76.12 132.61
C ILE A 451 -37.95 -75.86 133.89
N LYS A 452 -38.10 -74.70 134.54
CA LYS A 452 -37.64 -74.45 135.93
C LYS A 452 -38.85 -74.42 136.86
#